data_AF-A0A5N5HFD1-F1
#
_entry.id   AF-A0A5N5HFD1-F1
#
_cell.length_a   1.000
_cell.length_b   1.000
_cell.length_c   1.000
_cell.angle_alpha   90.00
_cell.angle_beta   90.00
_cell.angle_gamma   90.00
#
_symmetry.space_group_name_H-M   'P 1'
#
loop_
_entity.id
_entity.type
_entity.pdbx_description
1 polymer ?
#
loop_
_entity_poly.entity_id
_entity_poly.type
_entity_poly.pdbx_seq_one_letter_code
_entity_poly.pdbx_strand_id
1 'polypeptide(L)'
;MASSECCSNPPTLNPSSGTGHVESLGGLDSYVTGSPDSNFAVLLISDVYGFEAPNLRKLADKVAAAGFFVVVPDFLNKDPYAPEDANRPVSVWIKDHGPDKGFEDAKPVLEALKSKGVSAIGAAGFCWGGQQIHCLVLKAGLDSNNFIRNSLINTHAKCGFIADAELLRLESARQVFEKMPKKGCVSYTTMIMGLAQDERWTEAVEVFRDMRSAGVIPNEVTMATVISTYSHLGGVWNCRMLHTLVIRLQLEGFVLVSTNLLHIYWGC
;
A
#
# COMPACT_ATOMS: atom_id res chain seq x y z
N MET A 1 5.56 -14.52 -13.56
CA MET A 1 4.47 -13.77 -14.22
C MET A 1 3.54 -13.28 -13.12
N ALA A 2 3.98 -12.27 -12.37
CA ALA A 2 3.10 -11.59 -11.43
C ALA A 2 2.41 -10.48 -12.23
N SER A 3 1.41 -10.87 -13.03
CA SER A 3 0.44 -9.91 -13.56
C SER A 3 -0.01 -9.01 -12.41
N SER A 4 -0.09 -7.69 -12.61
CA SER A 4 -0.59 -6.77 -11.60
C SER A 4 -1.97 -7.24 -11.13
N GLU A 5 -2.05 -7.99 -10.01
CA GLU A 5 -3.28 -8.64 -9.54
C GLU A 5 -4.45 -7.65 -9.42
N CYS A 6 -4.12 -6.38 -9.18
CA CYS A 6 -5.07 -5.27 -9.15
C CYS A 6 -5.91 -5.14 -10.43
N CYS A 7 -5.37 -5.46 -11.62
CA CYS A 7 -6.12 -5.40 -12.90
C CYS A 7 -6.81 -6.71 -13.28
N SER A 8 -6.46 -7.81 -12.61
CA SER A 8 -6.87 -9.16 -13.02
C SER A 8 -8.29 -9.52 -12.58
N ASN A 9 -8.89 -8.72 -11.69
CA ASN A 9 -10.21 -8.98 -11.11
C ASN A 9 -11.06 -7.70 -11.09
N PRO A 10 -11.56 -7.24 -12.26
CA PRO A 10 -12.41 -6.05 -12.32
C PRO A 10 -13.69 -6.23 -11.49
N PRO A 11 -14.08 -5.23 -10.68
CA PRO A 11 -15.34 -5.27 -9.95
C PRO A 11 -16.52 -5.05 -10.91
N THR A 12 -17.67 -5.63 -10.58
CA THR A 12 -18.93 -5.19 -11.18
C THR A 12 -19.30 -3.82 -10.61
N LEU A 13 -19.26 -2.78 -11.45
CA LEU A 13 -19.57 -1.41 -11.05
C LEU A 13 -21.05 -1.27 -10.67
N ASN A 14 -21.32 -0.49 -9.63
CA ASN A 14 -22.68 -0.21 -9.17
C ASN A 14 -22.79 1.24 -8.66
N PRO A 15 -23.27 2.17 -9.50
CA PRO A 15 -23.47 3.58 -9.15
C PRO A 15 -24.47 3.79 -7.99
N SER A 16 -25.32 2.79 -7.70
CA SER A 16 -26.30 2.82 -6.61
C SER A 16 -25.77 2.19 -5.32
N SER A 17 -24.52 1.71 -5.29
CA SER A 17 -23.92 1.18 -4.07
C SER A 17 -23.53 2.31 -3.10
N GLY A 18 -23.62 2.00 -1.81
CA GLY A 18 -23.23 2.89 -0.71
C GLY A 18 -24.40 3.68 -0.13
N THR A 19 -24.16 4.36 0.99
CA THR A 19 -25.17 5.19 1.70
C THR A 19 -24.99 6.68 1.50
N GLY A 20 -23.85 7.09 0.93
CA GLY A 20 -23.55 8.47 0.56
C GLY A 20 -24.16 8.87 -0.78
N HIS A 21 -23.68 9.99 -1.32
CA HIS A 21 -24.15 10.56 -2.58
C HIS A 21 -22.98 11.08 -3.40
N VAL A 22 -23.22 11.36 -4.69
CA VAL A 22 -22.23 12.01 -5.56
C VAL A 22 -22.51 13.51 -5.57
N GLU A 23 -21.49 14.31 -5.29
CA GLU A 23 -21.52 15.77 -5.41
C GLU A 23 -20.27 16.28 -6.13
N SER A 24 -20.35 17.48 -6.71
CA SER A 24 -19.17 18.13 -7.28
C SER A 24 -18.39 18.84 -6.17
N LEU A 25 -17.13 18.43 -5.98
CA LEU A 25 -16.24 19.02 -4.99
C LEU A 25 -14.89 19.34 -5.66
N GLY A 26 -14.45 20.60 -5.57
CA GLY A 26 -13.23 21.03 -6.25
C GLY A 26 -13.30 20.91 -7.78
N GLY A 27 -14.50 20.93 -8.36
CA GLY A 27 -14.72 20.75 -9.80
C GLY A 27 -14.73 19.29 -10.27
N LEU A 28 -14.59 18.32 -9.36
CA LEU A 28 -14.63 16.89 -9.66
C LEU A 28 -15.86 16.24 -9.08
N ASP A 29 -16.46 15.32 -9.84
CA ASP A 29 -17.48 14.42 -9.30
C ASP A 29 -16.83 13.59 -8.19
N SER A 30 -17.45 13.57 -7.02
CA SER A 30 -16.92 12.93 -5.84
C SER A 30 -18.02 12.18 -5.12
N TYR A 31 -17.78 10.91 -4.77
CA TYR A 31 -18.65 10.22 -3.82
C TYR A 31 -18.32 10.70 -2.41
N VAL A 32 -19.33 11.18 -1.70
CA VAL A 32 -19.21 11.81 -0.39
C VAL A 32 -20.12 11.10 0.60
N THR A 33 -19.61 10.86 1.81
CA THR A 33 -20.34 10.19 2.88
C THR A 33 -19.82 10.65 4.25
N GLY A 34 -20.67 10.55 5.28
CA GLY A 34 -20.38 11.07 6.63
C GLY A 34 -20.90 12.49 6.86
N SER A 35 -20.72 12.99 8.10
CA SER A 35 -21.23 14.31 8.50
C SER A 35 -20.39 15.44 7.89
N PRO A 36 -21.02 16.44 7.23
CA PRO A 36 -20.31 17.60 6.69
C PRO A 36 -19.73 18.51 7.79
N ASP A 37 -20.21 18.38 9.03
CA ASP A 37 -19.74 19.16 10.18
C ASP A 37 -18.54 18.49 10.89
N SER A 38 -18.02 17.38 10.35
CA SER A 38 -16.86 16.72 10.95
C SER A 38 -15.59 17.56 10.80
N ASN A 39 -14.86 17.72 11.90
CA ASN A 39 -13.56 18.40 11.91
C ASN A 39 -12.46 17.63 11.17
N PHE A 40 -12.68 16.36 10.84
CA PHE A 40 -11.71 15.46 10.24
C PHE A 40 -12.24 14.89 8.94
N ALA A 41 -11.46 15.00 7.86
CA ALA A 41 -11.81 14.39 6.58
C ALA A 41 -10.83 13.30 6.19
N VAL A 42 -11.32 12.34 5.39
CA VAL A 42 -10.50 11.32 4.74
C VAL A 42 -10.72 11.41 3.23
N LEU A 43 -9.64 11.68 2.50
CA LEU A 43 -9.58 11.58 1.05
C LEU A 43 -9.25 10.14 0.67
N LEU A 44 -10.22 9.41 0.14
CA LEU A 44 -10.05 8.05 -0.35
C LEU A 44 -9.85 8.06 -1.87
N ILE A 45 -8.70 7.61 -2.35
CA ILE A 45 -8.43 7.56 -3.79
C ILE A 45 -8.74 6.14 -4.30
N SER A 46 -9.58 6.07 -5.33
CA SER A 46 -9.95 4.82 -5.99
C SER A 46 -8.77 4.14 -6.67
N ASP A 47 -8.92 2.86 -6.95
CA ASP A 47 -8.06 2.18 -7.93
C ASP A 47 -8.49 2.55 -9.37
N VAL A 48 -7.89 1.91 -10.37
CA VAL A 48 -8.12 2.17 -11.81
C VAL A 48 -9.56 2.03 -12.29
N TYR A 49 -10.43 1.38 -11.52
CA TYR A 49 -11.86 1.19 -11.84
C TYR A 49 -12.77 2.32 -11.36
N GLY A 50 -12.21 3.31 -10.65
CA GLY A 50 -12.98 4.46 -10.15
C GLY A 50 -13.83 4.16 -8.92
N PHE A 51 -14.63 5.15 -8.52
CA PHE A 51 -15.38 5.11 -7.26
C PHE A 51 -16.73 4.39 -7.34
N GLU A 52 -17.12 3.90 -8.51
CA GLU A 52 -18.32 3.06 -8.66
C GLU A 52 -18.10 1.61 -8.23
N ALA A 53 -16.85 1.25 -7.91
CA ALA A 53 -16.50 -0.02 -7.31
C ALA A 53 -17.23 -0.16 -5.94
N PRO A 54 -18.13 -1.15 -5.76
CA PRO A 54 -19.00 -1.23 -4.58
C PRO A 54 -18.23 -1.33 -3.26
N ASN A 55 -17.10 -2.04 -3.26
CA ASN A 55 -16.28 -2.24 -2.07
C ASN A 55 -15.62 -0.94 -1.61
N LEU A 56 -15.25 -0.04 -2.53
CA LEU A 56 -14.68 1.26 -2.17
C LEU A 56 -15.71 2.15 -1.49
N ARG A 57 -16.94 2.21 -2.03
CA ARG A 57 -18.03 2.98 -1.39
C ARG A 57 -18.41 2.43 -0.03
N LYS A 58 -18.53 1.09 0.09
CA LYS A 58 -18.76 0.44 1.40
C LYS A 58 -17.65 0.72 2.40
N LEU A 59 -16.39 0.78 1.96
CA LEU A 59 -15.29 1.18 2.81
C LEU A 59 -15.41 2.64 3.24
N ALA A 60 -15.70 3.54 2.29
CA ALA A 60 -15.92 4.96 2.59
C ALA A 60 -17.04 5.14 3.62
N ASP A 61 -18.16 4.43 3.48
CA ASP A 61 -19.28 4.46 4.43
C ASP A 61 -18.88 3.94 5.82
N LYS A 62 -18.06 2.89 5.90
CA LYS A 62 -17.51 2.41 7.17
C LYS A 62 -16.59 3.43 7.84
N VAL A 63 -15.75 4.12 7.06
CA VAL A 63 -14.88 5.19 7.58
C VAL A 63 -15.74 6.37 8.04
N ALA A 64 -16.78 6.72 7.31
CA ALA A 64 -17.73 7.76 7.71
C ALA A 64 -18.48 7.41 8.99
N ALA A 65 -18.91 6.16 9.15
CA ALA A 65 -19.54 5.67 10.38
C ALA A 65 -18.60 5.75 11.61
N ALA A 66 -17.28 5.84 11.40
CA ALA A 66 -16.30 6.08 12.45
C ALA A 66 -16.12 7.59 12.80
N GLY A 67 -16.91 8.49 12.20
CA GLY A 67 -16.96 9.92 12.54
C GLY A 67 -16.20 10.85 11.59
N PHE A 68 -15.70 10.35 10.46
CA PHE A 68 -14.98 11.14 9.47
C PHE A 68 -15.90 11.65 8.36
N PHE A 69 -15.59 12.82 7.80
CA PHE A 69 -16.14 13.22 6.49
C PHE A 69 -15.31 12.58 5.38
N VAL A 70 -15.90 11.74 4.55
CA VAL A 70 -15.15 10.96 3.57
C VAL A 70 -15.46 11.44 2.16
N VAL A 71 -14.41 11.66 1.37
CA VAL A 71 -14.51 12.09 -0.02
C VAL A 71 -13.73 11.12 -0.89
N VAL A 72 -14.38 10.59 -1.93
CA VAL A 72 -13.78 9.75 -2.96
C VAL A 72 -13.87 10.50 -4.30
N PRO A 73 -12.86 11.30 -4.67
CA PRO A 73 -12.90 12.10 -5.90
C PRO A 73 -12.65 11.24 -7.15
N ASP A 74 -13.26 11.64 -8.26
CA ASP A 74 -13.04 11.05 -9.58
C ASP A 74 -11.78 11.58 -10.26
N PHE A 75 -10.61 11.10 -9.83
CA PHE A 75 -9.35 11.44 -10.51
C PHE A 75 -9.22 10.82 -11.91
N LEU A 76 -10.17 9.97 -12.31
CA LEU A 76 -10.22 9.36 -13.63
C LEU A 76 -11.08 10.14 -14.61
N ASN A 77 -11.79 11.19 -14.16
CA ASN A 77 -12.62 12.04 -15.01
C ASN A 77 -13.60 11.23 -15.90
N LYS A 78 -14.30 10.26 -15.30
CA LYS A 78 -15.22 9.32 -15.97
C LYS A 78 -14.58 8.42 -17.02
N ASP A 79 -13.27 8.24 -16.97
CA ASP A 79 -12.50 7.35 -17.86
C ASP A 79 -11.80 6.22 -17.07
N PRO A 80 -12.55 5.36 -16.34
CA PRO A 80 -11.97 4.22 -15.64
C PRO A 80 -11.36 3.21 -16.62
N TYR A 81 -10.38 2.44 -16.15
CA TYR A 81 -9.76 1.38 -16.94
C TYR A 81 -10.76 0.26 -17.25
N ALA A 82 -10.89 -0.08 -18.53
CA ALA A 82 -11.71 -1.16 -19.06
C ALA A 82 -10.81 -2.31 -19.55
N PRO A 83 -10.70 -3.44 -18.81
CA PRO A 83 -9.84 -4.56 -19.21
C PRO A 83 -10.20 -5.20 -20.55
N GLU A 84 -11.46 -5.10 -20.95
CA GLU A 84 -12.00 -5.60 -22.22
C GLU A 84 -11.60 -4.76 -23.44
N ASP A 85 -11.14 -3.52 -23.24
CA ASP A 85 -10.69 -2.68 -24.36
C ASP A 85 -9.27 -3.06 -24.81
N ALA A 86 -9.21 -3.98 -25.77
CA ALA A 86 -7.96 -4.45 -26.37
C ALA A 86 -7.14 -3.33 -27.05
N ASN A 87 -7.77 -2.20 -27.43
CA ASN A 87 -7.08 -1.09 -28.08
C ASN A 87 -6.37 -0.17 -27.08
N ARG A 88 -6.78 -0.21 -25.81
CA ARG A 88 -6.24 0.63 -24.75
C ARG A 88 -5.83 -0.21 -23.54
N PRO A 89 -4.74 -0.99 -23.67
CA PRO A 89 -4.21 -1.74 -22.53
C PRO A 89 -3.79 -0.78 -21.40
N VAL A 90 -3.65 -1.32 -20.18
CA VAL A 90 -3.31 -0.53 -18.98
C VAL A 90 -2.07 0.36 -19.16
N SER A 91 -1.07 -0.11 -19.92
CA SER A 91 0.17 0.62 -20.22
C SER A 91 -0.04 1.87 -21.09
N VAL A 92 -1.14 1.93 -21.85
CA VAL A 92 -1.55 3.11 -22.61
C VAL A 92 -2.45 3.99 -21.74
N TRP A 93 -3.47 3.40 -21.10
CA TRP A 93 -4.42 4.12 -20.24
C TRP A 93 -3.73 4.92 -19.13
N ILE A 94 -2.68 4.35 -18.52
CA ILE A 94 -1.98 4.99 -17.39
C ILE A 94 -1.22 6.26 -17.79
N LYS A 95 -0.89 6.44 -19.08
CA LYS A 95 -0.23 7.67 -19.56
C LYS A 95 -1.17 8.88 -19.48
N ASP A 96 -2.48 8.65 -19.61
CA ASP A 96 -3.51 9.68 -19.50
C ASP A 96 -3.93 9.94 -18.03
N HIS A 97 -3.64 8.99 -17.15
CA HIS A 97 -3.99 8.97 -15.71
C HIS A 97 -2.75 8.85 -14.83
N GLY A 98 -1.68 9.54 -15.20
CA GLY A 98 -0.43 9.53 -14.46
C GLY A 98 -0.55 10.19 -13.07
N PRO A 99 0.39 9.88 -12.16
CA PRO A 99 0.42 10.45 -10.80
C PRO A 99 0.50 11.97 -10.74
N ASP A 100 1.03 12.61 -11.77
CA ASP A 100 1.10 14.07 -11.83
C ASP A 100 -0.28 14.72 -11.98
N LYS A 101 -1.18 14.10 -12.74
CA LYS A 101 -2.53 14.59 -12.96
C LYS A 101 -3.35 14.50 -11.66
N GLY A 102 -3.35 13.34 -11.00
CA GLY A 102 -4.04 13.18 -9.73
C GLY A 102 -3.53 14.11 -8.62
N PHE A 103 -2.24 14.51 -8.66
CA PHE A 103 -1.73 15.56 -7.76
C PHE A 103 -2.40 16.92 -7.99
N GLU A 104 -2.48 17.35 -9.25
CA GLU A 104 -3.12 18.62 -9.60
C GLU A 104 -4.63 18.59 -9.30
N ASP A 105 -5.30 17.50 -9.64
CA ASP A 105 -6.72 17.24 -9.39
C ASP A 105 -7.06 17.23 -7.88
N ALA A 106 -6.13 16.81 -7.03
CA ALA A 106 -6.34 16.81 -5.58
C ALA A 106 -6.32 18.21 -4.95
N LYS A 107 -5.58 19.18 -5.52
CA LYS A 107 -5.45 20.54 -4.95
C LYS A 107 -6.80 21.22 -4.71
N PRO A 108 -7.69 21.36 -5.71
CA PRO A 108 -8.97 22.04 -5.50
C PRO A 108 -9.89 21.25 -4.55
N VAL A 109 -9.79 19.92 -4.50
CA VAL A 109 -10.54 19.09 -3.54
C VAL A 109 -10.08 19.38 -2.11
N LEU A 110 -8.76 19.43 -1.89
CA LEU A 110 -8.18 19.75 -0.58
C LEU A 110 -8.50 21.19 -0.14
N GLU A 111 -8.54 22.15 -1.07
CA GLU A 111 -8.96 23.53 -0.80
C GLU A 111 -10.44 23.62 -0.43
N ALA A 112 -11.30 22.86 -1.13
CA ALA A 112 -12.73 22.79 -0.81
C ALA A 112 -12.96 22.19 0.58
N LEU A 113 -12.22 21.14 0.95
CA LEU A 113 -12.26 20.55 2.30
C LEU A 113 -11.84 21.55 3.38
N LYS A 114 -10.73 22.27 3.16
CA LYS A 114 -10.27 23.32 4.09
C LYS A 114 -11.31 24.43 4.24
N SER A 115 -11.93 24.86 3.14
CA SER A 115 -12.95 25.91 3.14
C SER A 115 -14.23 25.51 3.89
N LYS A 116 -14.52 24.20 3.98
CA LYS A 116 -15.60 23.65 4.81
C LYS A 116 -15.28 23.63 6.31
N GLY A 117 -14.08 24.03 6.73
CA GLY A 117 -13.68 24.06 8.15
C GLY A 117 -13.02 22.78 8.65
N VAL A 118 -12.65 21.86 7.76
CA VAL A 118 -11.90 20.65 8.13
C VAL A 118 -10.52 21.03 8.67
N SER A 119 -10.20 20.57 9.87
CA SER A 119 -8.96 20.87 10.58
C SER A 119 -7.79 19.95 10.19
N ALA A 120 -8.08 18.69 9.84
CA ALA A 120 -7.08 17.74 9.36
C ALA A 120 -7.66 16.78 8.32
N ILE A 121 -6.83 16.44 7.33
CA ILE A 121 -7.20 15.58 6.21
C ILE A 121 -6.25 14.37 6.22
N GLY A 122 -6.81 13.18 6.38
CA GLY A 122 -6.12 11.91 6.08
C GLY A 122 -6.28 11.56 4.61
N ALA A 123 -5.33 10.83 4.04
CA ALA A 123 -5.45 10.27 2.70
C ALA A 123 -5.15 8.77 2.71
N ALA A 124 -5.98 7.97 2.04
CA ALA A 124 -5.75 6.54 1.86
C ALA A 124 -6.19 6.10 0.46
N GLY A 125 -5.52 5.10 -0.10
CA GLY A 125 -5.68 4.69 -1.48
C GLY A 125 -5.11 3.31 -1.70
N PHE A 126 -5.67 2.59 -2.67
CA PHE A 126 -5.33 1.21 -2.98
C PHE A 126 -4.74 1.13 -4.39
N CYS A 127 -3.72 0.29 -4.58
CA CYS A 127 -3.14 0.04 -5.90
C CYS A 127 -2.76 1.35 -6.62
N TRP A 128 -3.40 1.69 -7.75
CA TRP A 128 -3.15 2.96 -8.47
C TRP A 128 -3.40 4.18 -7.58
N GLY A 129 -4.47 4.18 -6.77
CA GLY A 129 -4.76 5.27 -5.83
C GLY A 129 -3.68 5.45 -4.77
N GLY A 130 -2.99 4.37 -4.37
CA GLY A 130 -1.83 4.44 -3.49
C GLY A 130 -0.64 5.18 -4.12
N GLN A 131 -0.47 5.06 -5.44
CA GLN A 131 0.56 5.81 -6.19
C GLN A 131 0.22 7.30 -6.30
N GLN A 132 -1.06 7.64 -6.43
CA GLN A 132 -1.50 9.04 -6.40
C GLN A 132 -1.16 9.69 -5.05
N ILE A 133 -1.39 8.99 -3.94
CA ILE A 133 -0.99 9.44 -2.60
C ILE A 133 0.51 9.59 -2.49
N HIS A 134 1.28 8.66 -3.05
CA HIS A 134 2.73 8.76 -3.08
C HIS A 134 3.16 10.09 -3.72
N CYS A 135 2.64 10.40 -4.90
CA CYS A 135 2.94 11.64 -5.62
C CYS A 135 2.54 12.87 -4.79
N LEU A 136 1.34 12.84 -4.20
CA LEU A 136 0.85 13.87 -3.30
C LEU A 136 1.78 14.15 -2.13
N VAL A 137 2.22 13.10 -1.44
CA VAL A 137 3.17 13.21 -0.32
C VAL A 137 4.48 13.83 -0.77
N LEU A 138 5.08 13.31 -1.85
CA LEU A 138 6.40 13.76 -2.30
C LEU A 138 6.36 15.23 -2.71
N LYS A 139 5.38 15.62 -3.53
CA LYS A 139 5.25 16.99 -4.01
C LYS A 139 4.85 17.97 -2.92
N ALA A 140 4.14 17.50 -1.89
CA ALA A 140 3.84 18.29 -0.70
C ALA A 140 4.99 18.34 0.32
N GLY A 141 6.12 17.64 0.08
CA GLY A 141 7.26 17.61 1.00
C GLY A 141 7.01 16.87 2.31
N LEU A 142 6.01 15.97 2.34
CA LEU A 142 5.62 15.23 3.54
C LEU A 142 6.42 13.92 3.72
N ASP A 143 7.34 13.61 2.82
CA ASP A 143 8.08 12.35 2.77
C ASP A 143 9.08 12.18 3.92
N SER A 144 9.38 13.23 4.67
CA SER A 144 10.28 13.17 5.84
C SER A 144 9.79 12.22 6.93
N ASN A 145 8.49 11.91 6.98
CA ASN A 145 7.88 11.06 7.99
C ASN A 145 8.08 9.56 7.70
N ASN A 146 8.63 8.83 8.67
CA ASN A 146 8.88 7.38 8.55
C ASN A 146 7.61 6.54 8.37
N PHE A 147 6.47 6.92 8.94
CA PHE A 147 5.20 6.22 8.69
C PHE A 147 4.82 6.33 7.22
N ILE A 148 4.99 7.52 6.66
CA ILE A 148 4.70 7.74 5.25
C ILE A 148 5.66 6.92 4.39
N ARG A 149 6.98 6.97 4.64
CA ARG A 149 7.95 6.14 3.92
C ARG A 149 7.66 4.65 4.01
N ASN A 150 7.26 4.13 5.17
CA ASN A 150 6.85 2.73 5.32
C ASN A 150 5.65 2.37 4.44
N SER A 151 4.65 3.25 4.39
CA SER A 151 3.50 3.09 3.49
C SER A 151 3.93 3.09 2.02
N LEU A 152 4.88 3.97 1.64
CA LEU A 152 5.41 4.01 0.27
C LEU A 152 6.15 2.72 -0.10
N ILE A 153 6.98 2.19 0.79
CA ILE A 153 7.67 0.89 0.59
C ILE A 153 6.64 -0.21 0.39
N ASN A 154 5.60 -0.28 1.23
CA ASN A 154 4.55 -1.29 1.11
C ASN A 154 3.78 -1.19 -0.21
N THR A 155 3.44 0.03 -0.65
CA THR A 155 2.76 0.24 -1.94
C THR A 155 3.63 -0.22 -3.11
N HIS A 156 4.91 0.16 -3.14
CA HIS A 156 5.83 -0.24 -4.21
C HIS A 156 6.14 -1.74 -4.20
N ALA A 157 6.25 -2.33 -3.01
CA ALA A 157 6.49 -3.77 -2.85
C ALA A 157 5.29 -4.64 -3.26
N LYS A 158 4.07 -4.09 -3.31
CA LYS A 158 2.85 -4.86 -3.62
C LYS A 158 2.18 -4.49 -4.94
N CYS A 159 2.40 -3.29 -5.46
CA CYS A 159 1.68 -2.79 -6.62
C CYS A 159 2.59 -2.68 -7.86
N GLY A 160 2.29 -3.46 -8.90
CA GLY A 160 3.04 -3.52 -10.16
C GLY A 160 2.64 -2.49 -11.23
N PHE A 161 1.93 -1.42 -10.87
CA PHE A 161 1.40 -0.44 -11.83
C PHE A 161 2.44 0.48 -12.47
N ILE A 162 3.72 0.37 -12.09
CA ILE A 162 4.79 1.05 -12.82
C ILE A 162 4.97 0.29 -14.14
N ALA A 163 4.30 0.78 -15.18
CA ALA A 163 4.53 0.39 -16.55
C ALA A 163 5.99 0.70 -16.89
N ASP A 164 6.87 -0.29 -16.64
CA ASP A 164 7.99 -0.67 -17.50
C ASP A 164 8.92 -1.73 -16.89
N ALA A 165 8.75 -2.16 -15.63
CA ALA A 165 9.34 -3.45 -15.21
C ALA A 165 8.78 -3.97 -13.87
N GLU A 166 8.42 -5.26 -13.81
CA GLU A 166 8.37 -6.01 -12.54
C GLU A 166 9.68 -5.81 -11.73
N LEU A 167 10.80 -5.58 -12.41
CA LEU A 167 12.13 -5.25 -11.84
C LEU A 167 12.21 -3.86 -11.17
N LEU A 168 11.41 -2.87 -11.59
CA LEU A 168 11.46 -1.49 -11.09
C LEU A 168 10.64 -1.26 -9.82
N ARG A 169 9.67 -2.14 -9.53
CA ARG A 169 8.79 -2.03 -8.34
C ARG A 169 9.59 -2.08 -7.04
N LEU A 170 10.45 -3.08 -6.94
CA LEU A 170 11.22 -3.31 -5.72
C LEU A 170 12.44 -2.39 -5.67
N GLU A 171 12.96 -1.97 -6.82
CA GLU A 171 13.99 -0.95 -6.89
C GLU A 171 13.48 0.40 -6.38
N SER A 172 12.24 0.78 -6.71
CA SER A 172 11.61 1.99 -6.18
C SER A 172 11.39 1.88 -4.65
N ALA A 173 10.91 0.73 -4.18
CA ALA A 173 10.78 0.45 -2.75
C ALA A 173 12.15 0.54 -2.03
N ARG A 174 13.19 -0.04 -2.64
CA ARG A 174 14.56 -0.03 -2.12
C ARG A 174 15.13 1.38 -2.08
N GLN A 175 14.94 2.20 -3.11
CA GLN A 175 15.39 3.59 -3.11
C GLN A 175 14.77 4.41 -1.97
N VAL A 176 13.47 4.23 -1.72
CA VAL A 176 12.81 4.88 -0.58
C VAL A 176 13.40 4.39 0.73
N PHE A 177 13.56 3.06 0.86
CA PHE A 177 14.14 2.43 2.05
C PHE A 177 15.56 2.92 2.34
N GLU A 178 16.44 2.92 1.35
CA GLU A 178 17.83 3.36 1.49
C GLU A 178 17.93 4.82 1.92
N LYS A 179 17.13 5.70 1.31
CA LYS A 179 17.07 7.13 1.62
C LYS A 179 16.42 7.45 2.98
N MET A 180 15.89 6.47 3.71
CA MET A 180 15.35 6.71 5.05
C MET A 180 16.48 7.10 6.03
N PRO A 181 16.38 8.27 6.70
CA PRO A 181 17.37 8.74 7.67
C PRO A 181 17.38 7.89 8.94
N LYS A 182 16.24 7.29 9.29
CA LYS A 182 16.13 6.33 10.40
C LYS A 182 15.20 5.19 10.00
N LYS A 183 15.75 3.98 9.90
CA LYS A 183 15.02 2.74 9.65
C LYS A 183 14.62 2.13 11.00
N GLY A 184 13.40 1.61 11.11
CA GLY A 184 12.86 0.96 12.31
C GLY A 184 12.30 -0.43 12.00
N CYS A 185 11.69 -1.10 12.99
CA CYS A 185 11.22 -2.48 12.79
C CYS A 185 10.28 -2.58 11.58
N VAL A 186 9.29 -1.69 11.49
CA VAL A 186 8.31 -1.70 10.40
C VAL A 186 8.97 -1.49 9.03
N SER A 187 9.94 -0.58 8.87
CA SER A 187 10.58 -0.36 7.56
C SER A 187 11.33 -1.60 7.08
N TYR A 188 12.07 -2.26 7.99
CA TYR A 188 12.79 -3.49 7.67
C TYR A 188 11.82 -4.63 7.37
N THR A 189 10.81 -4.85 8.21
CA THR A 189 9.80 -5.90 8.00
C THR A 189 9.12 -5.75 6.64
N THR A 190 8.70 -4.53 6.27
CA THR A 190 8.05 -4.28 4.99
C THR A 190 8.97 -4.61 3.81
N MET A 191 10.24 -4.21 3.87
CA MET A 191 11.20 -4.49 2.79
C MET A 191 11.49 -6.00 2.67
N ILE A 192 11.69 -6.69 3.79
CA ILE A 192 11.93 -8.15 3.83
C ILE A 192 10.72 -8.91 3.25
N MET A 193 9.50 -8.51 3.63
CA MET A 193 8.27 -9.10 3.07
C MET A 193 8.16 -8.88 1.56
N GLY A 194 8.46 -7.66 1.08
CA GLY A 194 8.42 -7.34 -0.35
C GLY A 194 9.40 -8.19 -1.16
N LEU A 195 10.63 -8.36 -0.66
CA LEU A 195 11.65 -9.21 -1.27
C LEU A 195 11.26 -10.69 -1.25
N ALA A 196 10.73 -11.18 -0.14
CA ALA A 196 10.27 -12.55 -0.02
C ALA A 196 9.09 -12.86 -0.97
N GLN A 197 8.15 -11.93 -1.13
CA GLN A 197 7.03 -12.08 -2.07
C GLN A 197 7.48 -12.09 -3.54
N ASP A 198 8.62 -11.48 -3.86
CA ASP A 198 9.24 -11.51 -5.19
C ASP A 198 10.21 -12.68 -5.37
N GLU A 199 10.24 -13.63 -4.42
CA GLU A 199 11.16 -14.77 -4.40
C GLU A 199 12.66 -14.38 -4.38
N ARG A 200 12.98 -13.15 -3.99
CA ARG A 200 14.35 -12.62 -3.85
C ARG A 200 14.92 -12.96 -2.46
N TRP A 201 14.97 -14.25 -2.17
CA TRP A 201 15.24 -14.79 -0.83
C TRP A 201 16.57 -14.33 -0.24
N THR A 202 17.64 -14.33 -1.04
CA THR A 202 18.99 -13.93 -0.60
C THR A 202 19.00 -12.47 -0.15
N GLU A 203 18.37 -11.58 -0.92
CA GLU A 203 18.31 -10.16 -0.59
C GLU A 203 17.41 -9.90 0.63
N ALA A 204 16.32 -10.64 0.79
CA ALA A 204 15.50 -10.58 2.01
C ALA A 204 16.32 -10.93 3.26
N VAL A 205 17.21 -11.93 3.17
CA VAL A 205 18.13 -12.31 4.25
C VAL A 205 19.20 -11.25 4.49
N GLU A 206 19.71 -10.60 3.45
CA GLU A 206 20.65 -9.48 3.57
C GLU A 206 20.01 -8.31 4.32
N VAL A 207 18.80 -7.90 3.95
CA VAL A 207 18.06 -6.83 4.64
C VAL A 207 17.77 -7.22 6.10
N PHE A 208 17.49 -8.49 6.40
CA PHE A 208 17.37 -8.97 7.77
C PHE A 208 18.69 -8.91 8.55
N ARG A 209 19.83 -9.19 7.91
CA ARG A 209 21.15 -9.05 8.52
C ARG A 209 21.43 -7.59 8.85
N ASP A 210 21.08 -6.68 7.95
CA ASP A 210 21.22 -5.24 8.14
C ASP A 210 20.32 -4.71 9.26
N MET A 211 19.09 -5.24 9.37
CA MET A 211 18.21 -4.95 10.50
C MET A 211 18.88 -5.26 11.84
N ARG A 212 19.51 -6.44 11.93
CA ARG A 212 20.18 -6.89 13.15
C ARG A 212 21.46 -6.10 13.44
N SER A 213 22.25 -5.78 12.43
CA SER A 213 23.48 -4.97 12.59
C SER A 213 23.16 -3.54 13.02
N ALA A 214 22.03 -2.99 12.56
CA ALA A 214 21.50 -1.70 13.00
C ALA A 214 20.89 -1.72 14.41
N GLY A 215 20.87 -2.87 15.09
CA GLY A 215 20.30 -3.02 16.43
C GLY A 215 18.77 -2.92 16.48
N VAL A 216 18.10 -3.06 15.33
CA VAL A 216 16.64 -3.02 15.24
C VAL A 216 16.09 -4.41 15.56
N ILE A 217 15.23 -4.49 16.57
CA ILE A 217 14.68 -5.75 17.06
C ILE A 217 13.58 -6.26 16.09
N PRO A 218 13.70 -7.49 15.55
CA PRO A 218 12.66 -8.12 14.75
C PRO A 218 11.39 -8.40 15.54
N ASN A 219 10.23 -8.27 14.90
CA ASN A 219 8.95 -8.66 15.49
C ASN A 219 8.48 -10.04 14.95
N GLU A 220 7.32 -10.50 15.41
CA GLU A 220 6.70 -11.77 15.03
C GLU A 220 6.49 -11.90 13.52
N VAL A 221 6.10 -10.79 12.86
CA VAL A 221 5.93 -10.77 11.41
C VAL A 221 7.28 -10.88 10.70
N THR A 222 8.29 -10.11 11.13
CA THR A 222 9.65 -10.23 10.58
C THR A 222 10.15 -11.66 10.69
N MET A 223 10.04 -12.26 11.88
CA MET A 223 10.58 -13.59 12.14
C MET A 223 9.86 -14.67 11.32
N ALA A 224 8.53 -14.60 11.20
CA ALA A 224 7.77 -15.52 10.36
C ALA A 224 8.22 -15.46 8.89
N THR A 225 8.34 -14.25 8.33
CA THR A 225 8.80 -14.05 6.95
C THR A 225 10.23 -14.53 6.74
N VAL A 226 11.12 -14.25 7.69
CA VAL A 226 12.53 -14.69 7.62
C VAL A 226 12.61 -16.22 7.69
N ILE A 227 11.89 -16.87 8.60
CA ILE A 227 11.87 -18.34 8.70
C ILE A 227 11.40 -18.97 7.37
N SER A 228 10.31 -18.45 6.79
CA SER A 228 9.85 -18.88 5.47
C SER A 228 10.92 -18.67 4.39
N THR A 229 11.55 -17.50 4.36
CA THR A 229 12.63 -17.17 3.40
C THR A 229 13.80 -18.16 3.50
N TYR A 230 14.26 -18.47 4.71
CA TYR A 230 15.35 -19.43 4.92
C TYR A 230 14.94 -20.88 4.56
N SER A 231 13.67 -21.24 4.68
CA SER A 231 13.19 -22.56 4.22
C SER A 231 13.37 -22.75 2.72
N HIS A 232 13.30 -21.68 1.93
CA HIS A 232 13.54 -21.71 0.48
C HIS A 232 15.03 -21.72 0.11
N LEU A 233 15.91 -21.14 0.94
CA LEU A 233 17.37 -21.16 0.71
C LEU A 233 18.03 -22.48 1.13
N GLY A 234 17.38 -23.25 2.00
CA GLY A 234 17.88 -24.51 2.55
C GLY A 234 18.95 -24.35 3.65
N GLY A 235 19.26 -25.46 4.32
CA GLY A 235 20.36 -25.57 5.30
C GLY A 235 19.92 -25.68 6.76
N VAL A 236 20.22 -26.83 7.37
CA VAL A 236 19.85 -27.21 8.76
C VAL A 236 20.38 -26.25 9.83
N TRP A 237 21.52 -25.62 9.57
CA TRP A 237 22.12 -24.66 10.51
C TRP A 237 21.25 -23.40 10.69
N ASN A 238 20.54 -23.00 9.63
CA ASN A 238 19.65 -21.84 9.66
C ASN A 238 18.43 -22.11 10.56
N CYS A 239 17.86 -23.34 10.50
CA CYS A 239 16.75 -23.79 11.35
C CYS A 239 17.02 -23.51 12.85
N ARG A 240 18.14 -24.04 13.38
CA ARG A 240 18.47 -23.93 14.82
C ARG A 240 18.81 -22.49 15.23
N MET A 241 19.52 -21.76 14.39
CA MET A 241 19.84 -20.35 14.64
C MET A 241 18.57 -19.51 14.76
N LEU A 242 17.64 -19.65 13.82
CA LEU A 242 16.40 -18.89 13.81
C LEU A 242 15.49 -19.26 14.97
N HIS A 243 15.36 -20.54 15.30
CA HIS A 243 14.60 -20.98 16.47
C HIS A 243 15.20 -20.41 17.77
N THR A 244 16.52 -20.45 17.93
CA THR A 244 17.19 -19.83 19.08
C THR A 244 16.90 -18.33 19.15
N LEU A 245 16.89 -17.64 18.01
CA LEU A 245 16.57 -16.23 17.96
C LEU A 245 15.11 -15.94 18.34
N VAL A 246 14.16 -16.76 17.89
CA VAL A 246 12.73 -16.68 18.29
C VAL A 246 12.58 -16.75 19.81
N ILE A 247 13.23 -17.72 20.45
CA ILE A 247 13.19 -17.90 21.92
C ILE A 247 13.79 -16.67 22.62
N ARG A 248 14.94 -16.18 22.14
CA ARG A 248 15.59 -14.99 22.73
C ARG A 248 14.76 -13.72 22.59
N LEU A 249 13.92 -13.64 21.56
CA LEU A 249 12.99 -12.54 21.35
C LEU A 249 11.63 -12.76 22.02
N GLN A 250 11.41 -13.91 22.67
CA GLN A 250 10.14 -14.30 23.30
C GLN A 250 8.96 -14.35 22.31
N LEU A 251 9.23 -14.83 21.09
CA LEU A 251 8.25 -14.86 20.00
C LEU A 251 7.62 -16.25 19.78
N GLU A 252 7.97 -17.25 20.58
CA GLU A 252 7.49 -18.63 20.48
C GLU A 252 5.99 -18.82 20.80
N GLY A 253 5.38 -17.85 21.50
CA GLY A 253 3.94 -17.86 21.78
C GLY A 253 3.07 -17.44 20.61
N PHE A 254 3.65 -16.80 19.58
CA PHE A 254 2.90 -16.35 18.42
C PHE A 254 2.68 -17.50 17.45
N VAL A 255 1.41 -17.87 17.24
CA VAL A 255 1.00 -18.96 16.34
C VAL A 255 1.66 -18.82 14.96
N LEU A 256 1.71 -17.59 14.43
CA LEU A 256 2.35 -17.29 13.14
C LEU A 256 3.83 -17.71 13.09
N VAL A 257 4.58 -17.52 14.18
CA VAL A 257 6.00 -17.89 14.25
C VAL A 257 6.14 -19.39 14.42
N SER A 258 5.35 -19.99 15.30
CA SER A 258 5.40 -21.42 15.61
C SER A 258 5.02 -22.30 14.42
N THR A 259 4.05 -21.89 13.60
CA THR A 259 3.69 -22.61 12.35
C THR A 259 4.83 -22.55 11.33
N ASN A 260 5.50 -21.41 11.19
CA ASN A 260 6.66 -21.27 10.31
C ASN A 260 7.87 -22.08 10.81
N LEU A 261 8.08 -22.17 12.13
CA LEU A 261 9.10 -23.05 12.71
C LEU A 261 8.81 -24.52 12.40
N LEU A 262 7.57 -24.98 12.55
CA LEU A 262 7.21 -26.34 12.18
C LEU A 262 7.51 -26.63 10.70
N HIS A 263 7.18 -25.68 9.81
CA HIS A 263 7.45 -25.81 8.38
C HIS A 263 8.95 -25.92 8.07
N ILE A 264 9.80 -25.08 8.67
CA ILE A 264 11.24 -25.14 8.42
C ILE A 264 11.86 -26.43 9.00
N TYR A 265 11.39 -26.90 10.17
CA TYR A 265 11.86 -28.17 10.75
C TYR A 265 11.45 -29.39 9.95
N TRP A 266 10.30 -29.35 9.28
CA TRP A 266 9.87 -30.43 8.39
C TRP A 266 10.81 -30.61 7.19
N GLY A 267 11.41 -29.53 6.70
CA GLY A 267 12.29 -29.54 5.52
C GLY A 267 13.80 -29.70 5.79
N CYS A 268 14.25 -29.85 7.05
CA CYS A 268 15.66 -29.73 7.46
C CYS A 268 16.46 -31.07 7.53
#